data_AF-A0A9X9ACY3-F1
#
_entry.id   AF-A0A9X9ACY3-F1
#
_cell.length_a   1.000
_cell.length_b   1.000
_cell.length_c   1.000
_cell.angle_alpha   90.00
_cell.angle_beta   90.00
_cell.angle_gamma   90.00
#
_symmetry.space_group_name_H-M   'P 1'
#
loop_
_entity.id
_entity.type
_entity.pdbx_description
1 polymer ?
#
loop_
_entity_poly.entity_id
_entity_poly.type
_entity_poly.pdbx_seq_one_letter_code
_entity_poly.pdbx_strand_id
1 'polypeptide(L)'
;LLRDAYFTGVKYGNFDMERILRVMRPYGNQVVIKNSGMHAVEHYIMSRYQMYWQVYFHPVTRSAEVILTKILHRAKSLHEKYYTFKNHPVHFYSLFEEEVTVEDYLKLDENVMYYYFQVWQEEEDPILSDLCRRFMNRNLFKYVEFTDKHGLDNWMELSSLFKKIGLDPEYYLVVDSTSDLPYDFYRAGEEEERLPILLLMPNGELRELSRESDIVEAITGKKRTDQKLFYPHDLIYEDGRKGKYKERIIELLEGKK
;
A
#
# COMPACT_ATOMS: atom_id res chain seq x y z
N LEU A 1 14.66 -3.47 4.24
CA LEU A 1 15.46 -2.38 3.61
C LEU A 1 16.58 -2.91 2.72
N LEU A 2 17.75 -3.33 3.23
CA LEU A 2 18.87 -3.75 2.37
C LEU A 2 18.52 -4.91 1.43
N ARG A 3 17.79 -5.91 1.93
CA ARG A 3 17.27 -7.03 1.14
C ARG A 3 16.43 -6.51 -0.03
N ASP A 4 15.42 -5.72 0.26
CA ASP A 4 14.45 -5.24 -0.73
C ASP A 4 15.11 -4.30 -1.75
N ALA A 5 16.01 -3.42 -1.29
CA ALA A 5 16.83 -2.56 -2.16
C ALA A 5 17.69 -3.38 -3.13
N TYR A 6 18.28 -4.48 -2.67
CA TYR A 6 19.06 -5.39 -3.49
C TYR A 6 18.20 -6.09 -4.56
N PHE A 7 17.09 -6.73 -4.17
CA PHE A 7 16.23 -7.49 -5.10
C PHE A 7 15.45 -6.61 -6.07
N THR A 8 15.11 -5.37 -5.69
CA THR A 8 14.45 -4.40 -6.57
C THR A 8 15.43 -3.60 -7.44
N GLY A 9 16.73 -3.65 -7.13
CA GLY A 9 17.76 -2.86 -7.81
C GLY A 9 17.78 -1.37 -7.44
N VAL A 10 16.99 -0.94 -6.45
CA VAL A 10 16.93 0.45 -6.00
C VAL A 10 18.13 0.78 -5.11
N LYS A 11 19.13 1.45 -5.70
CA LYS A 11 20.39 1.80 -4.99
C LYS A 11 20.21 2.77 -3.82
N TYR A 12 19.17 3.59 -3.87
CA TYR A 12 18.84 4.58 -2.84
C TYR A 12 18.50 3.95 -1.46
N GLY A 13 18.08 2.68 -1.44
CA GLY A 13 17.78 1.96 -0.20
C GLY A 13 19.00 1.38 0.54
N ASN A 14 20.22 1.58 0.02
CA ASN A 14 21.44 1.02 0.60
C ASN A 14 22.04 1.94 1.67
N PHE A 15 22.47 1.38 2.79
CA PHE A 15 23.13 2.09 3.88
C PHE A 15 24.19 1.19 4.56
N ASP A 16 25.13 1.81 5.28
CA ASP A 16 26.24 1.10 5.93
C ASP A 16 25.80 0.48 7.27
N MET A 17 25.23 -0.73 7.19
CA MET A 17 24.83 -1.51 8.35
C MET A 17 26.01 -1.85 9.26
N GLU A 18 27.19 -2.15 8.70
CA GLU A 18 28.37 -2.47 9.51
C GLU A 18 28.78 -1.28 10.38
N ARG A 19 28.75 -0.07 9.83
CA ARG A 19 29.04 1.14 10.59
C ARG A 19 28.07 1.32 11.73
N ILE A 20 26.76 1.15 11.50
CA ILE A 20 25.72 1.25 12.53
C ILE A 20 25.99 0.24 13.66
N LEU A 21 26.26 -1.03 13.33
CA LEU A 21 26.55 -2.07 14.33
C LEU A 21 27.80 -1.73 15.16
N ARG A 22 28.85 -1.17 14.55
CA ARG A 22 30.09 -0.77 15.26
C ARG A 22 29.88 0.33 16.29
N VAL A 23 28.92 1.24 16.07
CA VAL A 23 28.63 2.40 16.93
C VAL A 23 27.47 2.16 17.90
N MET A 24 26.73 1.07 17.72
CA MET A 24 25.61 0.66 18.56
C MET A 24 26.08 0.23 19.96
N ARG A 25 25.42 0.69 21.03
CA ARG A 25 25.77 0.38 22.41
C ARG A 25 24.52 0.03 23.23
N PRO A 26 24.58 -0.99 24.10
CA PRO A 26 23.58 -1.14 25.14
C PRO A 26 23.72 0.02 26.14
N TYR A 27 22.60 0.57 26.58
CA TYR A 27 22.54 1.61 27.61
C TYR A 27 21.26 1.44 28.43
N GLY A 28 21.39 0.95 29.66
CA GLY A 28 20.23 0.54 30.48
C GLY A 28 19.43 -0.56 29.76
N ASN A 29 18.12 -0.34 29.58
CA ASN A 29 17.20 -1.27 28.91
C ASN A 29 16.96 -0.94 27.43
N GLN A 30 17.83 -0.14 26.81
CA GLN A 30 17.68 0.26 25.41
C GLN A 30 19.01 0.24 24.65
N VAL A 31 18.89 0.34 23.33
CA VAL A 31 20.02 0.43 22.41
C VAL A 31 20.18 1.88 21.99
N VAL A 32 21.39 2.40 22.11
CA VAL A 32 21.76 3.76 21.70
C VAL A 32 22.87 3.72 20.67
N ILE A 33 23.07 4.81 19.94
CA ILE A 33 24.12 4.95 18.94
C ILE A 33 25.15 5.96 19.46
N LYS A 34 26.45 5.65 19.43
CA LYS A 34 27.47 6.67 19.73
C LYS A 34 27.31 7.87 18.80
N ASN A 35 27.49 9.09 19.29
CA ASN A 35 27.43 10.32 18.47
C ASN A 35 28.31 10.24 17.21
N SER A 36 29.49 9.62 17.29
CA SER A 36 30.37 9.35 16.13
C SER A 36 29.72 8.54 14.98
N GLY A 37 28.55 7.95 15.22
CA GLY A 37 27.74 7.18 14.30
C GLY A 37 26.57 7.92 13.67
N MET A 38 26.35 9.19 14.03
CA MET A 38 25.18 9.98 13.62
C MET A 38 24.94 9.90 12.11
N HIS A 39 25.94 10.21 11.28
CA HIS A 39 25.80 10.20 9.83
C HIS A 39 25.45 8.83 9.22
N ALA A 40 25.86 7.72 9.87
CA ALA A 40 25.46 6.40 9.41
C ALA A 40 23.97 6.14 9.66
N VAL A 41 23.44 6.67 10.77
CA VAL A 41 22.02 6.61 11.09
C VAL A 41 21.21 7.57 10.21
N GLU A 42 21.72 8.78 9.94
CA GLU A 42 21.09 9.71 8.97
C GLU A 42 20.92 9.03 7.62
N HIS A 43 21.97 8.36 7.13
CA HIS A 43 21.91 7.62 5.88
C HIS A 43 20.86 6.51 5.93
N TYR A 44 20.79 5.73 7.01
CA TYR A 44 19.75 4.73 7.21
C TYR A 44 18.33 5.32 7.15
N ILE A 45 18.09 6.45 7.83
CA ILE A 45 16.78 7.11 7.82
C ILE A 45 16.45 7.61 6.40
N MET A 46 17.43 8.17 5.69
CA MET A 46 17.24 8.62 4.30
C MET A 46 16.96 7.44 3.36
N SER A 47 17.68 6.33 3.49
CA SER A 47 17.44 5.11 2.72
C SER A 47 16.05 4.55 3.01
N ARG A 48 15.62 4.54 4.27
CA ARG A 48 14.25 4.15 4.64
C ARG A 48 13.23 5.07 3.96
N TYR A 49 13.38 6.39 4.09
CA TYR A 49 12.51 7.38 3.46
C TYR A 49 12.37 7.12 1.95
N GLN A 50 13.48 6.92 1.25
CA GLN A 50 13.48 6.69 -0.19
C GLN A 50 12.82 5.35 -0.56
N MET A 51 13.04 4.28 0.21
CA MET A 51 12.42 2.96 -0.02
C MET A 51 10.89 3.01 0.05
N TYR A 52 10.32 3.76 0.99
CA TYR A 52 8.86 3.89 1.08
C TYR A 52 8.28 4.52 -0.19
N TRP A 53 8.86 5.62 -0.67
CA TRP A 53 8.32 6.30 -1.87
C TRP A 53 8.59 5.56 -3.17
N GLN A 54 9.78 4.97 -3.32
CA GLN A 54 10.19 4.37 -4.59
C GLN A 54 9.71 2.93 -4.76
N VAL A 55 9.47 2.22 -3.67
CA VAL A 55 9.13 0.79 -3.69
C VAL A 55 7.77 0.53 -3.06
N TYR A 56 7.61 0.80 -1.76
CA TYR A 56 6.43 0.36 -1.02
C TYR A 56 5.16 1.10 -1.41
N PHE A 57 5.27 2.39 -1.72
CA PHE A 57 4.15 3.23 -2.18
C PHE A 57 4.16 3.47 -3.68
N HIS A 58 4.90 2.66 -4.43
CA HIS A 58 4.90 2.76 -5.86
C HIS A 58 3.47 2.52 -6.39
N PRO A 59 2.85 3.47 -7.12
CA PRO A 59 1.43 3.41 -7.45
C PRO A 59 1.01 2.18 -8.24
N VAL A 60 1.91 1.64 -9.08
CA VAL A 60 1.65 0.40 -9.83
C VAL A 60 1.58 -0.81 -8.92
N THR A 61 2.40 -0.87 -7.85
CA THR A 61 2.35 -1.94 -6.85
C THR A 61 1.06 -1.84 -6.05
N ARG A 62 0.70 -0.62 -5.63
CA ARG A 62 -0.58 -0.34 -4.94
C ARG A 62 -1.79 -0.73 -5.79
N SER A 63 -1.74 -0.49 -7.11
CA SER A 63 -2.79 -0.94 -8.04
C SER A 63 -2.99 -2.46 -8.02
N ALA A 64 -1.90 -3.23 -7.99
CA ALA A 64 -1.97 -4.69 -7.89
C ALA A 64 -2.57 -5.14 -6.53
N GLU A 65 -2.21 -4.47 -5.44
CA GLU A 65 -2.76 -4.73 -4.10
C GLU A 65 -4.26 -4.38 -3.99
N VAL A 66 -4.67 -3.27 -4.62
CA VAL A 66 -6.09 -2.91 -4.75
C VAL A 66 -6.85 -4.02 -5.46
N ILE A 67 -6.38 -4.48 -6.62
CA ILE A 67 -7.04 -5.56 -7.37
C ILE A 67 -7.08 -6.85 -6.54
N LEU A 68 -5.95 -7.22 -5.92
CA LEU A 68 -5.87 -8.40 -5.05
C LEU A 68 -6.90 -8.37 -3.92
N THR A 69 -7.00 -7.23 -3.24
CA THR A 69 -7.98 -7.02 -2.17
C THR A 69 -9.40 -7.15 -2.69
N LYS A 70 -9.69 -6.58 -3.86
CA LYS A 70 -11.02 -6.65 -4.49
C LYS A 70 -11.37 -8.06 -4.99
N ILE A 71 -10.40 -8.88 -5.40
CA ILE A 71 -10.60 -10.32 -5.67
C ILE A 71 -11.09 -11.02 -4.41
N LEU A 72 -10.37 -10.88 -3.30
CA LEU A 72 -10.71 -11.55 -2.04
C LEU A 72 -12.04 -11.06 -1.45
N HIS A 73 -12.31 -9.75 -1.52
CA HIS A 73 -13.60 -9.18 -1.13
C HIS A 73 -14.75 -9.72 -1.99
N ARG A 74 -14.54 -9.85 -3.31
CA ARG A 74 -15.57 -10.42 -4.20
C ARG A 74 -15.82 -11.88 -3.87
N ALA A 75 -14.76 -12.66 -3.67
CA ALA A 75 -14.87 -14.07 -3.28
C ALA A 75 -15.61 -14.25 -1.95
N LYS A 76 -15.28 -13.43 -0.93
CA LYS A 76 -16.03 -13.40 0.35
C LYS A 76 -17.51 -13.05 0.13
N SER A 77 -17.81 -11.98 -0.62
CA SER A 77 -19.20 -11.57 -0.89
C SER A 77 -20.00 -12.62 -1.65
N LEU A 78 -19.37 -13.38 -2.56
CA LEU A 78 -20.01 -14.49 -3.27
C LEU A 78 -20.28 -15.67 -2.32
N HIS A 79 -19.32 -16.01 -1.46
CA HIS A 79 -19.48 -17.04 -0.44
C HIS A 79 -20.64 -16.73 0.52
N GLU A 80 -20.72 -15.50 1.03
CA GLU A 80 -21.82 -15.02 1.89
C GLU A 80 -23.20 -15.08 1.21
N LYS A 81 -23.22 -15.00 -0.12
CA LYS A 81 -24.44 -15.13 -0.94
C LYS A 81 -24.75 -16.56 -1.34
N TYR A 82 -24.05 -17.55 -0.77
CA TYR A 82 -24.16 -18.97 -1.11
C TYR A 82 -23.94 -19.25 -2.60
N TYR A 83 -23.06 -18.46 -3.25
CA TYR A 83 -22.65 -18.70 -4.63
C TYR A 83 -21.96 -20.05 -4.76
N THR A 84 -22.29 -20.79 -5.82
CA THR A 84 -21.66 -22.08 -6.11
C THR A 84 -20.48 -21.87 -7.05
N PHE A 85 -19.28 -21.81 -6.48
CA PHE A 85 -18.03 -21.77 -7.25
C PHE A 85 -17.84 -23.04 -8.06
N LYS A 86 -17.31 -22.93 -9.28
CA LYS A 86 -16.88 -24.12 -10.05
C LYS A 86 -15.81 -24.92 -9.30
N ASN A 87 -14.92 -24.20 -8.63
CA ASN A 87 -13.88 -24.73 -7.77
C ASN A 87 -13.98 -24.06 -6.40
N HIS A 88 -14.44 -24.83 -5.42
CA HIS A 88 -14.68 -24.34 -4.07
C HIS A 88 -13.38 -23.82 -3.39
N PRO A 89 -13.37 -22.57 -2.90
CA PRO A 89 -12.21 -21.98 -2.24
C PRO A 89 -12.07 -22.40 -0.79
N VAL A 90 -11.97 -23.71 -0.55
CA VAL A 90 -11.96 -24.32 0.78
C VAL A 90 -10.90 -23.74 1.72
N HIS A 91 -9.73 -23.36 1.18
CA HIS A 91 -8.64 -22.77 1.97
C HIS A 91 -8.98 -21.36 2.50
N PHE A 92 -9.97 -20.68 1.93
CA PHE A 92 -10.39 -19.35 2.33
C PHE A 92 -11.65 -19.33 3.21
N TYR A 93 -12.34 -20.46 3.40
CA TYR A 93 -13.61 -20.45 4.14
C TYR A 93 -13.48 -19.97 5.57
N SER A 94 -12.50 -20.46 6.33
CA SER A 94 -12.27 -19.98 7.70
C SER A 94 -11.91 -18.49 7.75
N LEU A 95 -11.28 -17.95 6.70
CA LEU A 95 -11.03 -16.51 6.55
C LEU A 95 -12.31 -15.73 6.25
N PHE A 96 -13.18 -16.26 5.40
CA PHE A 96 -14.45 -15.63 5.06
C PHE A 96 -15.45 -15.65 6.22
N GLU A 97 -15.45 -16.73 7.00
CA GLU A 97 -16.32 -16.95 8.18
C GLU A 97 -15.76 -16.30 9.45
N GLU A 98 -14.54 -15.73 9.41
CA GLU A 98 -13.86 -15.11 10.54
C GLU A 98 -13.56 -16.07 11.70
N GLU A 99 -13.41 -17.36 11.38
CA GLU A 99 -13.09 -18.47 12.31
C GLU A 99 -11.70 -19.07 12.01
N VAL A 100 -10.72 -18.23 11.64
CA VAL A 100 -9.38 -18.68 11.22
C VAL A 100 -8.65 -19.37 12.36
N THR A 101 -8.25 -20.63 12.13
CA THR A 101 -7.32 -21.36 12.99
C THR A 101 -5.88 -21.22 12.50
N VAL A 102 -4.91 -21.47 13.39
CA VAL A 102 -3.48 -21.50 13.00
C VAL A 102 -3.21 -22.56 11.93
N GLU A 103 -3.86 -23.73 12.06
CA GLU A 103 -3.71 -24.84 11.12
C GLU A 103 -4.20 -24.46 9.71
N ASP A 104 -5.30 -23.71 9.62
CA ASP A 104 -5.82 -23.25 8.32
C ASP A 104 -4.96 -22.13 7.74
N TYR A 105 -4.51 -21.20 8.58
CA TYR A 105 -3.60 -20.14 8.15
C TYR A 105 -2.30 -20.71 7.58
N LEU A 106 -1.73 -21.76 8.18
CA LEU A 106 -0.50 -22.40 7.70
C LEU A 106 -0.66 -23.14 6.36
N LYS A 107 -1.90 -23.46 5.94
CA LYS A 107 -2.18 -24.05 4.62
C LYS A 107 -2.30 -23.00 3.52
N LEU A 108 -2.33 -21.71 3.85
CA LEU A 108 -2.37 -20.63 2.89
C LEU A 108 -0.96 -20.15 2.57
N ASP A 109 -0.61 -20.20 1.29
CA ASP A 109 0.60 -19.60 0.75
C ASP A 109 0.29 -18.90 -0.59
N GLU A 110 1.28 -18.23 -1.18
CA GLU A 110 1.07 -17.53 -2.45
C GLU A 110 0.67 -18.50 -3.58
N ASN A 111 1.14 -19.74 -3.58
CA ASN A 111 0.83 -20.72 -4.62
C ASN A 111 -0.65 -21.12 -4.59
N VAL A 112 -1.21 -21.31 -3.40
CA VAL A 112 -2.64 -21.58 -3.20
C VAL A 112 -3.45 -20.39 -3.73
N MET A 113 -3.06 -19.16 -3.41
CA MET A 113 -3.72 -17.96 -3.93
C MET A 113 -3.66 -17.91 -5.46
N TYR A 114 -2.47 -18.12 -6.06
CA TYR A 114 -2.28 -18.12 -7.50
C TYR A 114 -3.10 -19.20 -8.21
N TYR A 115 -3.22 -20.39 -7.62
CA TYR A 115 -4.08 -21.46 -8.14
C TYR A 115 -5.54 -21.00 -8.22
N TYR A 116 -6.09 -20.46 -7.13
CA TYR A 116 -7.47 -19.98 -7.13
C TYR A 116 -7.67 -18.82 -8.10
N PHE A 117 -6.75 -17.85 -8.15
CA PHE A 117 -6.83 -16.76 -9.11
C PHE A 117 -6.79 -17.27 -10.54
N GLN A 118 -5.95 -18.27 -10.84
CA GLN A 118 -5.89 -18.87 -12.16
C GLN A 118 -7.22 -19.50 -12.57
N VAL A 119 -7.84 -20.27 -11.68
CA VAL A 119 -9.12 -20.95 -11.94
C VAL A 119 -10.27 -19.95 -12.02
N TRP A 120 -10.29 -18.94 -11.15
CA TRP A 120 -11.34 -17.93 -11.11
C TRP A 120 -11.38 -17.01 -12.34
N GLN A 121 -10.33 -16.97 -13.17
CA GLN A 121 -10.39 -16.30 -14.48
C GLN A 121 -11.52 -16.82 -15.37
N GLU A 122 -11.93 -18.08 -15.17
CA GLU A 122 -12.98 -18.76 -15.93
C GLU A 122 -14.29 -18.91 -15.13
N GLU A 123 -14.42 -18.22 -13.99
CA GLU A 123 -15.63 -18.25 -13.16
C GLU A 123 -16.78 -17.51 -13.85
N GLU A 124 -18.03 -17.90 -13.56
CA GLU A 124 -19.20 -17.25 -14.16
C GLU A 124 -19.43 -15.82 -13.64
N ASP A 125 -19.00 -15.52 -12.42
CA ASP A 125 -19.07 -14.15 -11.90
C ASP A 125 -18.17 -13.20 -12.70
N PRO A 126 -18.73 -12.19 -13.39
CA PRO A 126 -17.96 -11.34 -14.30
C PRO A 126 -16.96 -10.44 -13.57
N ILE A 127 -17.23 -10.08 -12.31
CA ILE A 127 -16.33 -9.23 -11.51
C ILE A 127 -15.13 -10.06 -11.04
N LEU A 128 -15.38 -11.22 -10.44
CA LEU A 128 -14.32 -12.09 -9.96
C LEU A 128 -13.39 -12.54 -11.11
N SER A 129 -13.98 -12.96 -12.22
CA SER A 129 -13.21 -13.41 -13.40
C SER A 129 -12.42 -12.29 -14.07
N ASP A 130 -12.97 -11.07 -14.17
CA ASP A 130 -12.22 -9.93 -14.69
C ASP A 130 -11.07 -9.52 -13.76
N LEU A 131 -11.31 -9.36 -12.46
CA LEU A 131 -10.26 -8.98 -11.50
C LEU A 131 -9.13 -10.02 -11.44
N CYS A 132 -9.46 -11.31 -11.45
CA CYS A 132 -8.45 -12.37 -11.52
C CYS A 132 -7.65 -12.30 -12.83
N ARG A 133 -8.31 -12.10 -13.99
CA ARG A 133 -7.61 -11.94 -15.28
C ARG A 133 -6.69 -10.72 -15.26
N ARG A 134 -7.12 -9.61 -14.66
CA ARG A 134 -6.31 -8.40 -14.51
C ARG A 134 -5.06 -8.64 -13.68
N PHE A 135 -5.20 -9.30 -12.54
CA PHE A 135 -4.08 -9.60 -11.66
C PHE A 135 -3.08 -10.55 -12.34
N MET A 136 -3.56 -11.67 -12.89
CA MET A 136 -2.73 -12.70 -13.51
C MET A 136 -2.01 -12.22 -14.76
N ASN A 137 -2.66 -11.38 -15.58
CA ASN A 137 -2.09 -10.85 -16.83
C ASN A 137 -1.49 -9.44 -16.66
N ARG A 138 -1.38 -8.94 -15.43
CA ARG A 138 -0.84 -7.61 -15.10
C ARG A 138 -1.54 -6.45 -15.84
N ASN A 139 -2.84 -6.58 -16.11
CA ASN A 139 -3.70 -5.49 -16.60
C ASN A 139 -4.23 -4.68 -15.40
N LEU A 140 -3.34 -3.92 -14.77
CA LEU A 140 -3.59 -3.21 -13.52
C LEU A 140 -4.40 -1.92 -13.73
N PHE A 141 -5.12 -1.49 -12.71
CA PHE A 141 -5.81 -0.20 -12.70
C PHE A 141 -4.82 0.97 -12.87
N LYS A 142 -5.25 2.02 -13.56
CA LYS A 142 -4.57 3.32 -13.57
C LYS A 142 -5.05 4.15 -12.39
N TYR A 143 -4.38 5.27 -12.14
CA TYR A 143 -4.70 6.13 -11.03
C TYR A 143 -4.69 7.60 -11.43
N VAL A 144 -5.43 8.40 -10.67
CA VAL A 144 -5.34 9.86 -10.64
C VAL A 144 -5.15 10.33 -9.21
N GLU A 145 -4.52 11.49 -9.04
CA GLU A 145 -4.38 12.15 -7.74
C GLU A 145 -5.77 12.53 -7.22
N PHE A 146 -6.10 12.09 -6.01
CA PHE A 146 -7.39 12.35 -5.39
C PHE A 146 -7.19 13.31 -4.23
N THR A 147 -7.38 14.60 -4.47
CA THR A 147 -7.16 15.65 -3.46
C THR A 147 -8.47 16.21 -2.91
N ASP A 148 -8.48 16.50 -1.60
CA ASP A 148 -9.65 16.93 -0.82
C ASP A 148 -10.42 18.14 -1.36
N LYS A 149 -9.85 18.95 -2.25
CA LYS A 149 -10.49 20.20 -2.70
C LYS A 149 -11.82 19.97 -3.44
N HIS A 150 -12.04 18.80 -4.02
CA HIS A 150 -13.31 18.40 -4.68
C HIS A 150 -13.62 16.88 -4.59
N GLY A 151 -12.94 16.13 -3.71
CA GLY A 151 -12.93 14.65 -3.72
C GLY A 151 -14.31 14.00 -3.49
N LEU A 152 -15.07 14.45 -2.49
CA LEU A 152 -16.35 13.82 -2.12
C LEU A 152 -17.46 14.02 -3.17
N ASP A 153 -17.59 15.24 -3.71
CA ASP A 153 -18.61 15.54 -4.72
C ASP A 153 -18.33 14.79 -6.03
N ASN A 154 -17.05 14.75 -6.45
CA ASN A 154 -16.63 13.98 -7.61
C ASN A 154 -16.83 12.48 -7.39
N TRP A 155 -16.60 11.97 -6.16
CA TRP A 155 -16.78 10.55 -5.85
C TRP A 155 -18.23 10.08 -6.02
N MET A 156 -19.21 10.84 -5.52
CA MET A 156 -20.62 10.48 -5.66
C MET A 156 -21.05 10.45 -7.13
N GLU A 157 -20.63 11.45 -7.92
CA GLU A 157 -20.91 11.51 -9.35
C GLU A 157 -20.23 10.35 -10.10
N LEU A 158 -18.93 10.12 -9.86
CA LEU A 158 -18.19 9.01 -10.46
C LEU A 158 -18.81 7.65 -10.13
N SER A 159 -19.16 7.40 -8.86
CA SER A 159 -19.80 6.17 -8.43
C SER A 159 -21.13 5.92 -9.17
N SER A 160 -21.95 6.97 -9.33
CA SER A 160 -23.19 6.91 -10.11
C SER A 160 -22.94 6.62 -11.59
N LEU A 161 -21.95 7.28 -12.19
CA LEU A 161 -21.60 7.09 -13.60
C LEU A 161 -21.03 5.68 -13.88
N PHE A 162 -20.20 5.14 -12.99
CA PHE A 162 -19.68 3.77 -13.07
C PHE A 162 -20.83 2.75 -13.11
N LYS A 163 -21.82 2.89 -12.22
CA LYS A 163 -23.03 2.04 -12.24
C LYS A 163 -23.78 2.13 -13.56
N LYS A 164 -23.90 3.33 -14.14
CA LYS A 164 -24.60 3.55 -15.43
C LYS A 164 -23.88 2.90 -16.62
N ILE A 165 -22.56 2.72 -16.56
CA ILE A 165 -21.78 2.02 -17.59
C ILE A 165 -21.62 0.52 -17.28
N GLY A 166 -22.28 0.01 -16.23
CA GLY A 166 -22.24 -1.41 -15.87
C GLY A 166 -21.01 -1.84 -15.06
N LEU A 167 -20.24 -0.90 -14.52
CA LEU A 167 -19.12 -1.18 -13.64
C LEU A 167 -19.52 -0.94 -12.18
N ASP A 168 -19.34 -1.94 -11.33
CA ASP A 168 -19.59 -1.78 -9.89
C ASP A 168 -18.47 -0.93 -9.25
N PRO A 169 -18.77 0.28 -8.75
CA PRO A 169 -17.76 1.16 -8.17
C PRO A 169 -17.08 0.55 -6.95
N GLU A 170 -17.72 -0.39 -6.24
CA GLU A 170 -17.09 -1.08 -5.10
C GLU A 170 -15.82 -1.85 -5.52
N TYR A 171 -15.76 -2.32 -6.77
CA TYR A 171 -14.65 -3.15 -7.27
C TYR A 171 -13.75 -2.43 -8.27
N TYR A 172 -14.29 -1.45 -9.00
CA TYR A 172 -13.61 -0.77 -10.11
C TYR A 172 -13.26 0.70 -9.87
N LEU A 173 -13.66 1.27 -8.73
CA LEU A 173 -13.38 2.66 -8.39
C LEU A 173 -12.91 2.69 -6.94
N VAL A 174 -11.60 2.77 -6.70
CA VAL A 174 -11.05 2.56 -5.35
C VAL A 174 -10.16 3.72 -4.95
N VAL A 175 -10.50 4.39 -3.84
CA VAL A 175 -9.59 5.33 -3.19
C VAL A 175 -8.65 4.53 -2.29
N ASP A 176 -7.35 4.64 -2.55
CA ASP A 176 -6.32 4.13 -1.67
C ASP A 176 -5.51 5.31 -1.13
N SER A 177 -5.33 5.32 0.20
CA SER A 177 -4.60 6.36 0.90
C SER A 177 -3.38 5.74 1.53
N THR A 178 -2.21 6.09 1.01
CA THR A 178 -0.95 5.76 1.66
C THR A 178 -0.55 6.90 2.57
N SER A 179 -0.23 6.58 3.81
CA SER A 179 0.44 7.50 4.72
C SER A 179 1.56 6.74 5.40
N ASP A 180 2.78 7.22 5.23
CA ASP A 180 3.88 6.83 6.10
C ASP A 180 4.41 8.05 6.82
N LEU A 181 5.01 7.76 7.97
CA LEU A 181 5.92 8.66 8.65
C LEU A 181 7.30 8.01 8.57
N PRO A 182 8.15 8.46 7.64
CA PRO A 182 9.47 7.89 7.42
C PRO A 182 10.32 7.82 8.70
N TYR A 183 10.08 8.77 9.61
CA TYR A 183 10.53 8.78 10.99
C TYR A 183 9.49 9.53 11.84
N ASP A 184 8.99 8.88 12.89
CA ASP A 184 7.97 9.40 13.80
C ASP A 184 8.39 9.12 15.24
N PHE A 185 8.66 10.18 16.00
CA PHE A 185 9.01 10.05 17.42
C PHE A 185 8.44 11.21 18.26
N TYR A 186 7.45 11.95 17.74
CA TYR A 186 6.69 12.89 18.56
C TYR A 186 5.37 13.29 17.91
N ARG A 187 4.24 12.90 18.52
CA ARG A 187 2.92 13.50 18.30
C ARG A 187 2.37 13.93 19.64
N ALA A 188 2.06 15.22 19.77
CA ALA A 188 1.32 15.70 20.93
C ALA A 188 -0.09 15.08 20.89
N GLY A 189 -0.35 14.07 21.73
CA GLY A 189 -1.68 13.47 21.92
C GLY A 189 -1.93 12.09 21.30
N GLU A 190 -0.92 11.33 20.87
CA GLU A 190 -1.09 9.91 20.49
C GLU A 190 -0.43 8.98 21.52
N GLU A 191 -1.13 7.89 21.88
CA GLU A 191 -0.76 6.97 22.99
C GLU A 191 0.37 5.98 22.65
N GLU A 192 0.74 5.82 21.37
CA GLU A 192 1.87 4.97 20.96
C GLU A 192 3.17 5.77 20.85
N GLU A 193 3.91 5.89 21.96
CA GLU A 193 5.27 6.44 21.97
C GLU A 193 6.23 5.50 21.21
N ARG A 194 6.46 5.76 19.92
CA ARG A 194 7.59 5.14 19.19
C ARG A 194 8.90 5.60 19.81
N LEU A 195 9.74 4.65 20.24
CA LEU A 195 11.02 4.96 20.86
C LEU A 195 11.95 5.68 19.85
N PRO A 196 12.46 6.87 20.18
CA PRO A 196 13.37 7.61 19.30
C PRO A 196 14.73 6.92 19.18
N ILE A 197 15.48 7.24 18.12
CA ILE A 197 16.90 6.89 18.06
C ILE A 197 17.69 7.88 18.90
N LEU A 198 18.35 7.36 19.93
CA LEU A 198 19.16 8.16 20.85
C LEU A 198 20.65 8.07 20.52
N LEU A 199 21.30 9.23 20.53
CA LEU A 199 22.73 9.42 20.40
C LEU A 199 23.37 9.51 21.80
N LEU A 200 24.34 8.64 22.07
CA LEU A 200 25.20 8.70 23.25
C LEU A 200 26.35 9.68 22.98
N MET A 201 26.29 10.81 23.67
CA MET A 201 27.26 11.90 23.57
C MET A 201 28.54 11.58 24.36
N PRO A 202 29.69 12.23 24.06
CA PRO A 202 30.94 11.98 24.78
C PRO A 202 30.89 12.28 26.28
N ASN A 203 30.01 13.19 26.71
CA ASN A 203 29.77 13.54 28.11
C ASN A 203 28.86 12.52 28.84
N GLY A 204 28.38 11.47 28.15
CA GLY A 204 27.44 10.47 28.68
C GLY A 204 25.98 10.87 28.59
N GLU A 205 25.67 12.07 28.11
CA GLU A 205 24.29 12.53 27.86
C GLU A 205 23.67 11.77 26.67
N LEU A 206 22.36 11.54 26.73
CA LEU A 206 21.60 11.01 25.60
C LEU A 206 20.86 12.16 24.91
N ARG A 207 21.00 12.25 23.59
CA ARG A 207 20.28 13.22 22.76
C ARG A 207 19.51 12.53 21.66
N GLU A 208 18.35 13.07 21.31
CA GLU A 208 17.55 12.52 20.22
C GLU A 208 18.15 12.91 18.86
N LEU A 209 18.14 11.98 17.91
CA LEU A 209 18.76 12.12 16.59
C LEU A 209 18.34 13.38 15.82
N SER A 210 17.05 13.68 15.72
CA SER A 210 16.57 14.85 14.97
C SER A 210 17.07 16.17 15.57
N ARG A 211 17.27 16.23 16.89
CA ARG A 211 17.79 17.44 17.57
C ARG A 211 19.25 17.72 17.23
N GLU A 212 19.96 16.72 16.73
CA GLU A 212 21.37 16.81 16.35
C GLU A 212 21.57 16.71 14.83
N SER A 213 20.50 16.50 14.05
CA SER A 213 20.55 16.29 12.60
C SER A 213 19.47 17.09 11.87
N ASP A 214 19.89 18.16 11.18
CA ASP A 214 19.03 19.00 10.35
C ASP A 214 18.28 18.19 9.27
N ILE A 215 18.93 17.15 8.72
CA ILE A 215 18.35 16.29 7.68
C ILE A 215 17.19 15.47 8.25
N VAL A 216 17.40 14.86 9.42
CA VAL A 216 16.37 14.04 10.07
C VAL A 216 15.25 14.92 10.59
N GLU A 217 15.56 16.07 11.17
CA GLU A 217 14.56 17.07 11.58
C GLU A 217 13.67 17.48 10.40
N ALA A 218 14.27 17.76 9.24
CA ALA A 218 13.54 18.22 8.06
C ALA A 218 12.49 17.23 7.52
N ILE A 219 12.60 15.94 7.83
CA ILE A 219 11.65 14.89 7.39
C ILE A 219 10.80 14.33 8.54
N THR A 220 11.14 14.66 9.79
CA THR A 220 10.40 14.25 10.99
C THR A 220 9.02 14.90 11.02
N GLY A 221 7.99 14.14 11.40
CA GLY A 221 6.64 14.69 11.65
C GLY A 221 5.90 15.20 10.41
N LYS A 222 6.53 15.19 9.22
CA LYS A 222 5.89 15.54 7.96
C LYS A 222 5.09 14.36 7.43
N LYS A 223 3.83 14.26 7.87
CA LYS A 223 2.87 13.31 7.30
C LYS A 223 2.59 13.72 5.86
N ARG A 224 3.16 12.97 4.91
CA ARG A 224 2.81 13.11 3.51
C ARG A 224 1.73 12.07 3.21
N THR A 225 0.51 12.53 3.11
CA THR A 225 -0.62 11.74 2.64
C THR A 225 -0.63 11.76 1.12
N ASP A 226 -0.65 10.59 0.52
CA ASP A 226 -0.76 10.42 -0.92
C ASP A 226 -2.02 9.58 -1.17
N GLN A 227 -3.06 10.26 -1.67
CA GLN A 227 -4.37 9.69 -1.94
C GLN A 227 -4.55 9.55 -3.43
N LYS A 228 -4.82 8.32 -3.87
CA LYS A 228 -5.00 7.99 -5.27
C LYS A 228 -6.35 7.32 -5.49
N LEU A 229 -6.95 7.66 -6.61
CA LEU A 229 -8.15 7.01 -7.10
C LEU A 229 -7.79 6.06 -8.24
N PHE A 230 -7.97 4.75 -8.01
CA PHE A 230 -7.68 3.69 -8.97
C PHE A 230 -8.92 3.31 -9.79
N TYR A 231 -8.73 3.09 -11.10
CA TYR A 231 -9.79 2.72 -12.04
C TYR A 231 -9.28 1.91 -13.25
N PRO A 232 -10.14 1.10 -13.92
CA PRO A 232 -9.78 0.35 -15.13
C PRO A 232 -9.76 1.25 -16.37
N HIS A 233 -8.57 1.71 -16.76
CA HIS A 233 -8.41 2.63 -17.90
C HIS A 233 -8.91 2.05 -19.23
N ASP A 234 -8.63 0.78 -19.50
CA ASP A 234 -9.09 0.06 -20.70
C ASP A 234 -10.62 0.11 -20.86
N LEU A 235 -11.37 -0.13 -19.77
CA LEU A 235 -12.84 -0.12 -19.81
C LEU A 235 -13.43 1.28 -19.99
N ILE A 236 -12.70 2.32 -19.58
CA ILE A 236 -13.14 3.71 -19.72
C ILE A 236 -12.75 4.29 -21.09
N TYR A 237 -11.55 4.02 -21.58
CA TYR A 237 -10.97 4.71 -22.74
C TYR A 237 -10.95 3.88 -24.05
N GLU A 238 -10.87 2.54 -23.99
CA GLU A 238 -10.56 1.71 -25.17
C GLU A 238 -11.77 0.99 -25.77
N ASP A 239 -12.85 0.81 -25.01
CA ASP A 239 -14.03 0.00 -25.37
C ASP A 239 -14.90 0.58 -26.53
N GLY A 240 -14.41 1.56 -27.30
CA GLY A 240 -14.97 2.05 -28.57
C GLY A 240 -16.35 2.74 -28.51
N ARG A 241 -17.11 2.53 -27.44
CA ARG A 241 -18.42 3.11 -27.17
C ARG A 241 -18.23 4.41 -26.40
N LYS A 242 -18.07 5.52 -27.11
CA LYS A 242 -18.14 6.87 -26.52
C LYS A 242 -19.60 7.18 -26.17
N GLY A 243 -20.02 6.74 -24.99
CA GLY A 243 -21.28 7.18 -24.39
C GLY A 243 -21.07 8.45 -23.58
N LYS A 244 -22.07 9.34 -23.53
CA LYS A 244 -22.08 10.58 -22.74
C LYS A 244 -21.59 10.40 -21.29
N TYR A 245 -21.85 9.23 -20.69
CA TYR A 245 -21.39 8.91 -19.33
C TYR A 245 -19.87 8.67 -19.25
N LYS A 246 -19.26 7.99 -20.23
CA LYS A 246 -17.80 7.79 -20.25
C LYS A 246 -17.05 9.10 -20.46
N GLU A 247 -17.56 9.98 -21.33
CA GLU A 247 -16.99 11.33 -21.52
C GLU A 247 -17.00 12.11 -20.21
N ARG A 248 -18.12 12.08 -19.48
CA ARG A 248 -18.22 12.75 -18.18
C ARG A 248 -17.29 12.15 -17.11
N ILE A 249 -17.12 10.82 -17.10
CA ILE A 249 -16.14 10.16 -16.22
C ILE A 249 -14.73 10.67 -16.53
N ILE A 250 -14.35 10.74 -17.81
CA ILE A 250 -13.03 11.20 -18.24
C ILE A 250 -12.78 12.66 -17.81
N GLU A 251 -13.77 13.54 -17.99
CA GLU A 251 -13.70 14.94 -17.52
C GLU A 251 -13.40 15.03 -16.02
N LEU A 252 -14.14 14.24 -15.21
CA LEU A 252 -13.99 14.21 -13.75
C LEU A 252 -12.63 13.63 -13.32
N LEU A 253 -12.12 12.59 -14.00
CA LEU A 253 -10.82 11.98 -13.71
C LEU A 253 -9.65 12.89 -14.13
N GLU A 254 -9.77 13.63 -15.25
CA GLU A 254 -8.73 14.55 -15.73
C GLU A 254 -8.78 15.93 -15.06
N GLY A 255 -9.79 16.20 -14.24
CA GLY A 255 -9.98 17.50 -13.59
C GLY A 255 -10.36 18.63 -14.56
N LYS A 256 -10.87 18.31 -15.75
CA LYS A 256 -11.38 19.28 -16.72
C LYS A 256 -12.85 19.55 -16.41
N LYS A 257 -13.18 20.79 -16.06
CA LYS A 257 -14.56 21.27 -15.92
C LYS A 257 -15.16 21.65 -17.26
#